data_AF-A0A938H228-F1
#
_entry.id   AF-A0A938H228-F1
#
_cell.length_a   1.000
_cell.length_b   1.000
_cell.length_c   1.000
_cell.angle_alpha   90.00
_cell.angle_beta   90.00
_cell.angle_gamma   90.00
#
_symmetry.space_group_name_H-M   'P 1'
#
loop_
_entity.id
_entity.type
_entity.pdbx_description
1 polymer ?
#
loop_
_entity_poly.entity_id
_entity_poly.type
_entity_poly.pdbx_seq_one_letter_code
_entity_poly.pdbx_strand_id
1 'polypeptide(L)'
;MKVRILTLCLAAGVLHAQVYTPPPAAGPAGTSPVPQDVAPAAQGSKPESVLGQEIPLLDPSAETITIGGVTIPLGDNRLMRARFEKFLSQKPESGEEAATYRATLAEILATLSPLRPGGPDLYSAFQLLPTASSYPGDAGLCSSLAESIYTAMLAKRDVEGLRKINEAMEKEKQAVINEGDWKARHERDKTLGNSEPAQGKEGGKRSESAVNPGSGVNSLKYAEVLRRIAEIEALKKANTVRTEAQTIASKTHYQVNMVQWFLQRRYEHVLMAARFYNQIWKDGDATLRIDKNSDVAKLFSESVGISPTVASLDALASEVIREAAKAVEAFELLLDTGELHGASQRLMEAFAVGEYLAPLATLETARKRRVLEHVRGLHELYGAVQARDYLKAREINDRLKASARDYPSSKVDSVIAAHTLASDFSLNEAKAHLLANRSDLAAEKIRSATEIWPTNPGLEELRRIAGGASVLATARTDFDRLISEGNFREILRRQYEIAPAIQGDAARESAFREVIGNLTVIETALGKAAEFARMGQHYAAWEQLAELRGRFPDDPKLGRELELLAPKVADLTKALDAARQLEERMPRQTGSALSWYLKARSIHPQSKFASEGIQRLVGEILPAAP
;
A
#
# COMPACT_ATOMS: atom_id res chain seq x y z
N MET A 1 5.87 -54.92 -0.81
CA MET A 1 6.14 -53.47 -0.75
C MET A 1 5.03 -52.75 -1.47
N LYS A 2 4.28 -51.90 -0.75
CA LYS A 2 3.15 -51.11 -1.27
C LYS A 2 3.70 -49.83 -1.89
N VAL A 3 3.50 -49.60 -3.18
CA VAL A 3 3.83 -48.33 -3.85
C VAL A 3 2.54 -47.54 -4.00
N ARG A 4 2.47 -46.39 -3.31
CA ARG A 4 1.37 -45.43 -3.33
C ARG A 4 1.53 -44.50 -4.54
N ILE A 5 0.51 -44.47 -5.40
CA ILE A 5 0.31 -43.44 -6.41
C ILE A 5 -0.35 -42.24 -5.72
N LEU A 6 0.29 -41.08 -5.78
CA LEU A 6 -0.24 -39.82 -5.26
C LEU A 6 -0.95 -39.07 -6.40
N THR A 7 -2.28 -39.09 -6.36
CA THR A 7 -3.17 -38.33 -7.25
C THR A 7 -3.23 -36.87 -6.78
N LEU A 8 -2.88 -35.92 -7.66
CA LEU A 8 -3.02 -34.49 -7.42
C LEU A 8 -4.38 -34.04 -7.99
N CYS A 9 -5.37 -33.80 -7.11
CA CYS A 9 -6.68 -33.26 -7.50
C CYS A 9 -6.62 -31.72 -7.60
N LEU A 10 -6.74 -31.18 -8.81
CA LEU A 10 -7.11 -29.78 -9.05
C LEU A 10 -8.64 -29.68 -9.04
N ALA A 11 -9.18 -28.98 -8.03
CA ALA A 11 -10.61 -28.70 -7.90
C ALA A 11 -11.01 -27.58 -8.87
N ALA A 12 -11.64 -27.94 -9.99
CA ALA A 12 -12.44 -27.02 -10.79
C ALA A 12 -13.85 -26.96 -10.19
N GLY A 13 -14.27 -25.77 -9.73
CA GLY A 13 -15.61 -25.54 -9.21
C GLY A 13 -16.67 -25.70 -10.30
N VAL A 14 -17.50 -26.74 -10.16
CA VAL A 14 -18.69 -26.96 -10.99
C VAL A 14 -19.80 -26.03 -10.49
N LEU A 15 -20.02 -24.92 -11.18
CA LEU A 15 -21.25 -24.14 -11.02
C LEU A 15 -22.42 -25.01 -11.48
N HIS A 16 -23.23 -25.45 -10.53
CA HIS A 16 -24.45 -26.21 -10.80
C HIS A 16 -25.50 -25.26 -11.39
N ALA A 17 -25.94 -25.58 -12.61
CA ALA A 17 -27.14 -25.04 -13.21
C ALA A 17 -28.35 -25.37 -12.32
N GLN A 18 -28.93 -24.36 -11.68
CA GLN A 18 -30.24 -24.53 -11.05
C GLN A 18 -31.31 -24.47 -12.14
N VAL A 19 -31.99 -25.61 -12.30
CA VAL A 19 -33.17 -25.77 -13.14
C VAL A 19 -34.34 -25.00 -12.53
N TYR A 20 -34.99 -24.21 -13.36
CA TYR A 20 -36.22 -23.46 -13.11
C TYR A 20 -37.30 -24.30 -12.40
N THR A 21 -37.77 -23.83 -11.24
CA THR A 21 -39.01 -24.30 -10.59
C THR A 21 -40.09 -23.21 -10.70
N PRO A 22 -41.31 -23.53 -11.17
CA PRO A 22 -42.39 -22.56 -11.25
C PRO A 22 -42.90 -22.17 -9.85
N PRO A 23 -43.35 -20.92 -9.63
CA PRO A 23 -43.85 -20.49 -8.32
C PRO A 23 -45.21 -21.14 -8.01
N PRO A 24 -45.50 -21.49 -6.74
CA PRO A 24 -46.80 -21.97 -6.33
C PRO A 24 -47.84 -20.83 -6.32
N ALA A 25 -49.10 -21.21 -6.55
CA ALA A 25 -50.26 -20.31 -6.65
C ALA A 25 -50.49 -19.47 -5.39
N ALA A 26 -50.93 -18.23 -5.61
CA ALA A 26 -51.20 -17.22 -4.59
C ALA A 26 -52.37 -17.61 -3.66
N GLY A 27 -52.12 -17.52 -2.34
CA GLY A 27 -53.13 -17.46 -1.27
C GLY A 27 -53.33 -16.02 -0.77
N PRO A 28 -54.42 -15.73 -0.04
CA PRO A 28 -55.06 -14.41 -0.02
C PRO A 28 -54.35 -13.36 0.84
N ALA A 29 -54.61 -12.11 0.48
CA ALA A 29 -54.06 -10.88 1.04
C ALA A 29 -54.29 -10.71 2.55
N GLY A 30 -53.23 -10.35 3.27
CA GLY A 30 -53.25 -9.91 4.66
C GLY A 30 -52.61 -8.53 4.83
N THR A 31 -53.46 -7.55 5.13
CA THR A 31 -53.27 -6.32 5.93
C THR A 31 -51.90 -5.63 5.98
N SER A 32 -51.88 -4.38 5.50
CA SER A 32 -50.81 -3.38 5.62
C SER A 32 -50.47 -3.01 7.08
N PRO A 33 -49.19 -2.70 7.39
CA PRO A 33 -48.82 -1.83 8.49
C PRO A 33 -48.47 -0.41 8.01
N VAL A 34 -48.73 0.53 8.92
CA VAL A 34 -48.59 2.00 8.86
C VAL A 34 -47.11 2.44 8.73
N PRO A 35 -46.79 3.61 8.13
CA PRO A 35 -45.40 4.02 7.92
C PRO A 35 -44.74 4.45 9.23
N GLN A 36 -43.60 3.86 9.56
CA GLN A 36 -42.64 4.41 10.51
C GLN A 36 -41.47 5.00 9.75
N ASP A 37 -41.26 6.31 9.91
CA ASP A 37 -40.02 6.99 9.56
C ASP A 37 -38.87 6.34 10.35
N VAL A 38 -38.04 5.58 9.64
CA VAL A 38 -36.76 5.08 10.16
C VAL A 38 -35.68 5.65 9.27
N ALA A 39 -34.92 6.59 9.84
CA ALA A 39 -33.69 7.12 9.27
C ALA A 39 -32.75 5.96 8.85
N PRO A 40 -32.04 6.07 7.72
CA PRO A 40 -31.16 5.00 7.27
C PRO A 40 -30.07 4.74 8.32
N ALA A 41 -29.92 3.47 8.68
CA ALA A 41 -28.88 2.97 9.56
C ALA A 41 -27.51 3.41 9.05
N ALA A 42 -26.71 3.98 9.97
CA ALA A 42 -25.34 4.40 9.72
C ALA A 42 -24.52 3.22 9.19
N GLN A 43 -24.19 3.27 7.90
CA GLN A 43 -23.13 2.44 7.34
C GLN A 43 -21.82 2.84 8.01
N GLY A 44 -21.10 1.86 8.53
CA GLY A 44 -19.82 2.06 9.20
C GLY A 44 -18.88 2.91 8.36
N SER A 45 -18.41 4.01 8.95
CA SER A 45 -17.44 4.91 8.35
C SER A 45 -16.15 4.14 8.03
N LYS A 46 -15.92 3.90 6.74
CA LYS A 46 -14.57 3.59 6.26
C LYS A 46 -13.69 4.80 6.58
N PRO A 47 -12.42 4.61 6.97
CA PRO A 47 -11.52 5.74 7.20
C PRO A 47 -11.45 6.58 5.92
N GLU A 48 -11.82 7.85 6.02
CA GLU A 48 -11.69 8.81 4.93
C GLU A 48 -10.21 8.85 4.49
N SER A 49 -9.96 8.55 3.22
CA SER A 49 -8.63 8.68 2.64
C SER A 49 -8.23 10.16 2.65
N VAL A 50 -6.99 10.48 3.01
CA VAL A 50 -6.43 11.85 2.99
C VAL A 50 -6.51 12.49 1.60
N LEU A 51 -6.58 11.64 0.57
CA LEU A 51 -6.78 12.01 -0.83
C LEU A 51 -8.22 11.74 -1.31
N GLY A 52 -9.20 11.56 -0.42
CA GLY A 52 -10.61 11.25 -0.70
C GLY A 52 -10.89 10.77 -2.13
N GLN A 53 -10.64 9.52 -2.51
CA GLN A 53 -10.97 9.01 -3.86
C GLN A 53 -10.27 9.71 -5.08
N GLU A 54 -9.37 10.68 -4.90
CA GLU A 54 -9.00 11.74 -5.87
C GLU A 54 -7.72 11.54 -6.70
N ILE A 55 -7.32 10.30 -6.97
CA ILE A 55 -6.57 10.05 -8.22
C ILE A 55 -7.39 9.06 -9.05
N PRO A 56 -8.51 9.51 -9.64
CA PRO A 56 -9.42 8.62 -10.32
C PRO A 56 -8.93 8.41 -11.75
N LEU A 57 -8.45 7.20 -12.02
CA LEU A 57 -8.53 6.64 -13.38
C LEU A 57 -9.99 6.28 -13.72
N LEU A 58 -10.79 6.03 -12.69
CA LEU A 58 -12.25 5.93 -12.62
C LEU A 58 -12.62 6.39 -11.20
N ASP A 59 -13.68 7.18 -11.05
CA ASP A 59 -14.27 7.50 -9.75
C ASP A 59 -14.56 6.16 -9.03
N PRO A 60 -13.90 5.87 -7.88
CA PRO A 60 -14.12 4.61 -7.17
C PRO A 60 -15.55 4.47 -6.62
N SER A 61 -16.35 5.54 -6.64
CA SER A 61 -17.79 5.52 -6.34
C SER A 61 -18.67 5.29 -7.58
N ALA A 62 -18.13 5.43 -8.80
CA ALA A 62 -18.85 5.11 -10.03
C ALA A 62 -18.91 3.59 -10.21
N GLU A 63 -20.02 2.98 -9.78
CA GLU A 63 -20.34 1.56 -10.02
C GLU A 63 -20.99 1.35 -11.39
N THR A 64 -21.26 2.44 -12.13
CA THR A 64 -21.99 2.42 -13.40
C THR A 64 -21.45 3.47 -14.40
N ILE A 65 -21.72 3.27 -15.69
CA ILE A 65 -21.44 4.23 -16.77
C ILE A 65 -22.69 4.42 -17.63
N THR A 66 -23.00 5.66 -18.01
CA THR A 66 -24.17 5.95 -18.84
C THR A 66 -23.77 6.10 -20.31
N ILE A 67 -24.28 5.23 -21.18
CA ILE A 67 -24.10 5.30 -22.64
C ILE A 67 -25.47 5.46 -23.30
N GLY A 68 -25.65 6.51 -24.11
CA GLY A 68 -26.90 6.74 -24.83
C GLY A 68 -28.13 6.87 -23.91
N GLY A 69 -27.93 7.33 -22.66
CA GLY A 69 -28.97 7.39 -21.63
C GLY A 69 -29.15 6.09 -20.82
N VAL A 70 -28.41 5.02 -21.13
CA VAL A 70 -28.48 3.73 -20.42
C VAL A 70 -27.32 3.56 -19.46
N THR A 71 -27.65 3.35 -18.18
CA THR A 71 -26.70 3.12 -17.10
C THR A 71 -26.29 1.66 -17.08
N ILE A 72 -25.03 1.36 -17.41
CA ILE A 72 -24.43 0.03 -17.48
C ILE A 72 -23.60 -0.21 -16.21
N PRO A 73 -23.74 -1.34 -15.50
CA PRO A 73 -23.00 -1.61 -14.28
C PRO A 73 -21.60 -2.09 -14.63
N LEU A 74 -20.60 -1.56 -13.93
CA LEU A 74 -19.18 -1.88 -14.15
C LEU A 74 -18.72 -3.05 -13.27
N GLY A 75 -19.45 -3.36 -12.19
CA GLY A 75 -19.12 -4.41 -11.23
C GLY A 75 -18.08 -3.95 -10.20
N ASP A 76 -17.27 -4.89 -9.67
CA ASP A 76 -16.25 -4.57 -8.66
C ASP A 76 -15.11 -3.72 -9.26
N ASN A 77 -15.03 -2.47 -8.81
CA ASN A 77 -14.01 -1.49 -9.21
C ASN A 77 -12.57 -1.98 -9.01
N ARG A 78 -12.30 -2.80 -7.98
CA ARG A 78 -10.97 -3.38 -7.76
C ARG A 78 -10.64 -4.43 -8.82
N LEU A 79 -11.60 -5.29 -9.15
CA LEU A 79 -11.44 -6.30 -10.19
C LEU A 79 -11.26 -5.64 -11.57
N MET A 80 -12.02 -4.57 -11.84
CA MET A 80 -11.88 -3.79 -13.08
C MET A 80 -10.49 -3.19 -13.25
N ARG A 81 -9.93 -2.58 -12.19
CA ARG A 81 -8.54 -2.07 -12.20
C ARG A 81 -7.53 -3.17 -12.50
N ALA A 82 -7.64 -4.33 -11.84
CA ALA A 82 -6.74 -5.47 -12.09
C ALA A 82 -6.84 -5.99 -13.53
N ARG A 83 -8.06 -6.05 -14.10
CA ARG A 83 -8.27 -6.44 -15.50
C ARG A 83 -7.72 -5.40 -16.47
N PHE A 84 -7.82 -4.12 -16.16
CA PHE A 84 -7.24 -3.06 -16.99
C PHE A 84 -5.71 -3.13 -17.01
N GLU A 85 -5.06 -3.29 -15.85
CA GLU A 85 -3.60 -3.49 -15.80
C GLU A 85 -3.18 -4.74 -16.58
N LYS A 86 -3.95 -5.84 -16.48
CA LYS A 86 -3.75 -7.04 -17.30
C LYS A 86 -3.83 -6.70 -18.78
N PHE A 87 -4.88 -6.02 -19.22
CA PHE A 87 -5.07 -5.58 -20.61
C PHE A 87 -3.90 -4.74 -21.14
N LEU A 88 -3.41 -3.78 -20.35
CA LEU A 88 -2.26 -2.95 -20.73
C LEU A 88 -0.96 -3.75 -20.87
N SER A 89 -0.87 -4.93 -20.26
CA SER A 89 0.28 -5.84 -20.38
C SER A 89 0.14 -6.92 -21.45
N GLN A 90 -1.05 -7.07 -22.04
CA GLN A 90 -1.32 -8.07 -23.08
C GLN A 90 -0.81 -7.61 -24.45
N LYS A 91 -0.38 -8.58 -25.26
CA LYS A 91 -0.05 -8.34 -26.67
C LYS A 91 -1.33 -8.02 -27.46
N PRO A 92 -1.23 -7.21 -28.52
CA PRO A 92 -2.33 -7.00 -29.44
C PRO A 92 -2.79 -8.33 -30.03
N GLU A 93 -4.10 -8.52 -30.12
CA GLU A 93 -4.72 -9.65 -30.81
C GLU A 93 -4.71 -9.40 -32.32
N SER A 94 -3.55 -9.13 -32.90
CA SER A 94 -3.35 -8.80 -34.32
C SER A 94 -2.81 -9.97 -35.16
N GLY A 95 -2.81 -11.19 -34.61
CA GLY A 95 -2.41 -12.40 -35.35
C GLY A 95 -3.39 -12.75 -36.47
N GLU A 96 -2.94 -13.57 -37.41
CA GLU A 96 -3.73 -14.00 -38.57
C GLU A 96 -5.05 -14.67 -38.14
N GLU A 97 -5.02 -15.59 -37.17
CA GLU A 97 -6.23 -16.24 -36.64
C GLU A 97 -7.24 -15.24 -36.06
N ALA A 98 -6.76 -14.21 -35.35
CA ALA A 98 -7.62 -13.18 -34.75
C ALA A 98 -8.22 -12.23 -35.80
N ALA A 99 -7.45 -11.92 -36.86
CA ALA A 99 -7.92 -11.16 -38.00
C ALA A 99 -8.99 -11.92 -38.78
N THR A 100 -8.75 -13.21 -39.04
CA THR A 100 -9.72 -14.11 -39.68
C THR A 100 -11.00 -14.20 -38.85
N TYR A 101 -10.90 -14.41 -37.53
CA TYR A 101 -12.05 -14.44 -36.64
C TYR A 101 -12.93 -13.18 -36.77
N ARG A 102 -12.34 -11.98 -36.67
CA ARG A 102 -13.07 -10.72 -36.80
C ARG A 102 -13.68 -10.53 -38.19
N ALA A 103 -12.96 -10.95 -39.24
CA ALA A 103 -13.50 -10.94 -40.59
C ALA A 103 -14.71 -11.87 -40.72
N THR A 104 -14.66 -13.07 -40.13
CA THR A 104 -15.80 -14.00 -40.09
C THR A 104 -16.99 -13.41 -39.34
N LEU A 105 -16.78 -12.74 -38.19
CA LEU A 105 -17.87 -12.06 -37.48
C LEU A 105 -18.52 -10.95 -38.33
N ALA A 106 -17.69 -10.13 -39.01
CA ALA A 106 -18.18 -9.09 -39.91
C ALA A 106 -18.95 -9.69 -41.09
N GLU A 107 -18.49 -10.80 -41.65
CA GLU A 107 -19.16 -11.53 -42.72
C GLU A 107 -20.52 -12.12 -42.27
N ILE A 108 -20.60 -12.69 -41.06
CA ILE A 108 -21.86 -13.15 -40.46
C ILE A 108 -22.84 -11.97 -40.36
N LEU A 109 -22.41 -10.85 -39.77
CA LEU A 109 -23.24 -9.66 -39.61
C LEU A 109 -23.70 -9.08 -40.95
N ALA A 110 -22.82 -9.05 -41.96
CA ALA A 110 -23.15 -8.61 -43.31
C ALA A 110 -24.14 -9.56 -44.00
N THR A 111 -23.99 -10.86 -43.79
CA THR A 111 -24.85 -11.91 -44.35
C THR A 111 -26.26 -11.87 -43.76
N LEU A 112 -26.38 -11.51 -42.48
CA LEU A 112 -27.65 -11.30 -41.79
C LEU A 112 -28.24 -9.89 -41.97
N SER A 113 -27.56 -9.01 -42.71
CA SER A 113 -28.01 -7.63 -42.87
C SER A 113 -29.33 -7.56 -43.65
N PRO A 114 -30.34 -6.83 -43.17
CA PRO A 114 -31.55 -6.55 -43.95
C PRO A 114 -31.27 -5.80 -45.26
N LEU A 115 -30.13 -5.10 -45.32
CA LEU A 115 -29.71 -4.30 -46.48
C LEU A 115 -28.90 -5.12 -47.51
N ARG A 116 -28.66 -6.40 -47.26
CA ARG A 116 -27.96 -7.28 -48.20
C ARG A 116 -28.79 -7.46 -49.49
N PRO A 117 -28.19 -7.41 -50.68
CA PRO A 117 -28.88 -7.78 -51.92
C PRO A 117 -29.40 -9.23 -51.83
N GLY A 118 -30.70 -9.41 -52.07
CA GLY A 118 -31.37 -10.71 -51.88
C GLY A 118 -31.91 -10.96 -50.47
N GLY A 119 -31.72 -10.00 -49.55
CA GLY A 119 -32.16 -10.08 -48.17
C GLY A 119 -31.20 -10.85 -47.25
N PRO A 120 -31.56 -10.95 -45.96
CA PRO A 120 -30.75 -11.65 -44.96
C PRO A 120 -30.75 -13.17 -45.21
N ASP A 121 -29.55 -13.77 -45.19
CA ASP A 121 -29.37 -15.21 -45.39
C ASP A 121 -28.96 -15.90 -44.09
N LEU A 122 -29.92 -16.48 -43.39
CA LEU A 122 -29.70 -17.16 -42.12
C LEU A 122 -28.77 -18.39 -42.27
N TYR A 123 -28.85 -19.10 -43.39
CA TYR A 123 -28.15 -20.38 -43.56
C TYR A 123 -26.67 -20.19 -43.82
N SER A 124 -26.33 -19.27 -44.73
CA SER A 124 -24.94 -18.93 -45.00
C SER A 124 -24.28 -18.31 -43.77
N ALA A 125 -25.00 -17.49 -43.00
CA ALA A 125 -24.47 -16.95 -41.74
C ALA A 125 -24.23 -18.04 -40.69
N PHE A 126 -25.14 -19.01 -40.57
CA PHE A 126 -25.00 -20.13 -39.63
C PHE A 126 -23.76 -20.99 -39.92
N GLN A 127 -23.44 -21.21 -41.20
CA GLN A 127 -22.28 -21.99 -41.65
C GLN A 127 -20.94 -21.43 -41.18
N LEU A 128 -20.87 -20.13 -40.90
CA LEU A 128 -19.64 -19.45 -40.49
C LEU A 128 -19.39 -19.51 -38.97
N LEU A 129 -20.41 -19.85 -38.16
CA LEU A 129 -20.30 -19.91 -36.69
C LEU A 129 -19.28 -20.94 -36.18
N PRO A 130 -19.18 -22.17 -36.75
CA PRO A 130 -18.15 -23.12 -36.35
C PRO A 130 -16.74 -22.60 -36.59
N THR A 131 -16.50 -21.96 -37.75
CA THR A 131 -15.21 -21.35 -38.09
C THR A 131 -14.84 -20.28 -37.07
N ALA A 132 -15.77 -19.37 -36.73
CA ALA A 132 -15.54 -18.35 -35.71
C ALA A 132 -15.27 -18.95 -34.33
N SER A 133 -16.01 -20.01 -33.94
CA SER A 133 -15.82 -20.69 -32.66
C SER A 133 -14.49 -21.42 -32.51
N SER A 134 -13.76 -21.65 -33.60
CA SER A 134 -12.44 -22.31 -33.57
C SER A 134 -11.34 -21.42 -32.99
N TYR A 135 -11.57 -20.09 -32.98
CA TYR A 135 -10.68 -19.10 -32.39
C TYR A 135 -10.80 -19.11 -30.86
N PRO A 136 -9.70 -19.33 -30.11
CA PRO A 136 -9.75 -19.40 -28.64
C PRO A 136 -10.33 -18.15 -27.97
N GLY A 137 -10.13 -16.96 -28.55
CA GLY A 137 -10.65 -15.70 -28.02
C GLY A 137 -12.18 -15.57 -28.11
N ASP A 138 -12.85 -16.38 -28.94
CA ASP A 138 -14.31 -16.47 -29.00
C ASP A 138 -14.91 -17.01 -27.70
N ALA A 139 -14.15 -17.80 -26.93
CA ALA A 139 -14.60 -18.48 -25.72
C ALA A 139 -15.84 -19.38 -25.92
N GLY A 140 -16.04 -19.91 -27.14
CA GLY A 140 -17.12 -20.85 -27.48
C GLY A 140 -18.50 -20.20 -27.62
N LEU A 141 -18.56 -18.86 -27.72
CA LEU A 141 -19.80 -18.10 -27.83
C LEU A 141 -20.49 -18.31 -29.17
N CYS A 142 -19.75 -18.38 -30.27
CA CYS A 142 -20.31 -18.70 -31.59
C CYS A 142 -20.90 -20.12 -31.63
N SER A 143 -20.31 -21.08 -30.90
CA SER A 143 -20.88 -22.43 -30.79
C SER A 143 -22.15 -22.45 -29.94
N SER A 144 -22.16 -21.74 -28.80
CA SER A 144 -23.38 -21.58 -27.98
C SER A 144 -24.51 -20.87 -28.74
N LEU A 145 -24.16 -19.90 -29.60
CA LEU A 145 -25.10 -19.26 -30.52
C LEU A 145 -25.64 -20.25 -31.55
N ALA A 146 -24.79 -21.08 -32.16
CA ALA A 146 -25.21 -22.11 -33.11
C ALA A 146 -26.20 -23.10 -32.48
N GLU A 147 -25.95 -23.55 -31.23
CA GLU A 147 -26.87 -24.43 -30.49
C GLU A 147 -28.22 -23.76 -30.21
N SER A 148 -28.18 -22.48 -29.81
CA SER A 148 -29.38 -21.68 -29.55
C SER A 148 -30.23 -21.52 -30.82
N ILE A 149 -29.58 -21.28 -31.97
CA ILE A 149 -30.23 -21.18 -33.28
C ILE A 149 -30.84 -22.52 -33.68
N TYR A 150 -30.08 -23.61 -33.59
CA TYR A 150 -30.56 -24.94 -33.95
C TYR A 150 -31.79 -25.32 -33.12
N THR A 151 -31.74 -25.09 -31.81
CA THR A 151 -32.85 -25.37 -30.89
C THR A 151 -34.09 -24.53 -31.22
N ALA A 152 -33.89 -23.25 -31.56
CA ALA A 152 -34.96 -22.34 -31.95
C ALA A 152 -35.64 -22.73 -33.27
N MET A 153 -34.86 -23.09 -34.30
CA MET A 153 -35.40 -23.57 -35.58
C MET A 153 -36.17 -24.88 -35.43
N LEU A 154 -35.65 -25.76 -34.58
CA LEU A 154 -36.29 -27.01 -34.21
C LEU A 154 -37.62 -26.78 -33.47
N ALA A 155 -37.70 -25.75 -32.62
CA ALA A 155 -38.95 -25.35 -31.97
C ALA A 155 -39.95 -24.70 -32.96
N LYS A 156 -39.47 -23.97 -33.98
CA LYS A 156 -40.31 -23.38 -35.05
C LYS A 156 -40.85 -24.38 -36.07
N ARG A 157 -40.43 -25.65 -36.02
CA ARG A 157 -40.73 -26.66 -37.06
C ARG A 157 -40.26 -26.22 -38.45
N ASP A 158 -39.15 -25.50 -38.55
CA ASP A 158 -38.57 -25.12 -39.84
C ASP A 158 -37.85 -26.33 -40.47
N VAL A 159 -38.64 -27.25 -41.06
CA VAL A 159 -38.15 -28.52 -41.60
C VAL A 159 -37.13 -28.30 -42.70
N GLU A 160 -37.39 -27.36 -43.61
CA GLU A 160 -36.49 -27.06 -44.71
C GLU A 160 -35.21 -26.38 -44.21
N GLY A 161 -35.32 -25.50 -43.21
CA GLY A 161 -34.15 -24.90 -42.61
C GLY A 161 -33.27 -25.87 -41.85
N LEU A 162 -33.88 -26.78 -41.09
CA LEU A 162 -33.16 -27.86 -40.41
C LEU A 162 -32.49 -28.80 -41.41
N ARG A 163 -33.13 -29.10 -42.56
CA ARG A 163 -32.51 -29.89 -43.63
C ARG A 163 -31.24 -29.22 -44.14
N LYS A 164 -31.31 -27.92 -44.48
CA LYS A 164 -30.16 -27.14 -44.97
C LYS A 164 -29.04 -27.03 -43.94
N ILE A 165 -29.37 -26.81 -42.67
CA ILE A 165 -28.39 -26.77 -41.58
C ILE A 165 -27.72 -28.13 -41.38
N ASN A 166 -28.49 -29.22 -41.39
CA ASN A 166 -27.92 -30.56 -41.26
C ASN A 166 -26.99 -30.90 -42.44
N GLU A 167 -27.39 -30.57 -43.66
CA GLU A 167 -26.52 -30.75 -44.85
C GLU A 167 -25.25 -29.91 -44.76
N ALA A 168 -25.35 -28.69 -44.27
CA ALA A 168 -24.22 -27.80 -44.05
C ALA A 168 -23.26 -28.34 -43.00
N MET A 169 -23.78 -28.81 -41.86
CA MET A 169 -22.98 -29.42 -40.80
C MET A 169 -22.28 -30.69 -41.26
N GLU A 170 -22.94 -31.55 -42.05
CA GLU A 170 -22.30 -32.76 -42.60
C GLU A 170 -21.19 -32.41 -43.60
N LYS A 171 -21.38 -31.37 -44.43
CA LYS A 171 -20.33 -30.87 -45.32
C LYS A 171 -19.13 -30.34 -44.52
N GLU A 172 -19.39 -29.55 -43.48
CA GLU A 172 -18.32 -29.00 -42.62
C GLU A 172 -17.57 -30.11 -41.88
N LYS A 173 -18.30 -31.06 -41.29
CA LYS A 173 -17.72 -32.28 -40.69
C LYS A 173 -16.82 -32.99 -41.68
N GLN A 174 -17.27 -33.20 -42.92
CA GLN A 174 -16.44 -33.86 -43.93
C GLN A 174 -15.22 -33.02 -44.32
N ALA A 175 -15.36 -31.70 -44.43
CA ALA A 175 -14.25 -30.79 -44.72
C ALA A 175 -13.19 -30.82 -43.61
N VAL A 176 -13.61 -30.75 -42.35
CA VAL A 176 -12.73 -30.84 -41.17
C VAL A 176 -12.06 -32.21 -41.08
N ILE A 177 -12.79 -33.30 -41.34
CA ILE A 177 -12.20 -34.66 -41.41
C ILE A 177 -11.13 -34.71 -42.51
N ASN A 178 -11.44 -34.21 -43.70
CA ASN A 178 -10.50 -34.21 -44.83
C ASN A 178 -9.26 -33.36 -44.53
N GLU A 179 -9.43 -32.20 -43.88
CA GLU A 179 -8.33 -31.33 -43.46
C GLU A 179 -7.48 -31.97 -42.37
N GLY A 180 -8.11 -32.59 -41.36
CA GLY A 180 -7.44 -33.33 -40.30
C GLY A 180 -6.64 -34.51 -40.82
N ASP A 181 -7.25 -35.30 -41.71
CA ASP A 181 -6.59 -36.40 -42.42
C ASP A 181 -5.43 -35.89 -43.29
N TRP A 182 -5.59 -34.74 -43.95
CA TRP A 182 -4.52 -34.11 -44.72
C TRP A 182 -3.38 -33.68 -43.78
N LYS A 183 -3.65 -32.97 -42.68
CA LYS A 183 -2.61 -32.56 -41.72
C LYS A 183 -1.91 -33.75 -41.07
N ALA A 184 -2.64 -34.78 -40.67
CA ALA A 184 -2.08 -36.01 -40.11
C ALA A 184 -1.13 -36.73 -41.09
N ARG A 185 -1.44 -36.68 -42.39
CA ARG A 185 -0.60 -37.26 -43.46
C ARG A 185 0.62 -36.42 -43.80
N HIS A 186 0.62 -35.13 -43.48
CA HIS A 186 1.67 -34.17 -43.88
C HIS A 186 2.49 -33.61 -42.70
N GLU A 187 2.06 -33.80 -41.45
CA GLU A 187 2.89 -33.57 -40.26
C GLU A 187 3.98 -34.64 -40.17
N ARG A 188 5.19 -34.31 -40.61
CA ARG A 188 6.40 -35.05 -40.24
C ARG A 188 6.98 -34.41 -38.99
N ASP A 189 6.95 -35.14 -37.88
CA ASP A 189 7.61 -34.73 -36.64
C ASP A 189 9.11 -34.50 -36.91
N LYS A 190 9.57 -33.26 -36.72
CA LYS A 190 10.96 -32.83 -36.96
C LYS A 190 11.89 -33.19 -35.79
N THR A 191 11.41 -33.86 -34.74
CA THR A 191 12.17 -34.06 -33.50
C THR A 191 12.56 -35.51 -33.16
N LEU A 192 12.24 -36.49 -33.99
CA LEU A 192 12.71 -37.89 -33.83
C LEU A 192 13.76 -38.25 -34.88
N GLY A 193 14.88 -37.52 -34.83
CA GLY A 193 16.02 -37.68 -35.73
C GLY A 193 17.31 -38.07 -35.03
N ASN A 194 17.27 -38.84 -33.93
CA ASN A 194 18.49 -39.45 -33.38
C ASN A 194 18.19 -40.68 -32.52
N SER A 195 18.36 -41.86 -33.10
CA SER A 195 18.77 -43.06 -32.36
C SER A 195 19.64 -43.90 -33.30
N GLU A 196 20.91 -44.04 -32.95
CA GLU A 196 21.92 -44.82 -33.67
C GLU A 196 21.51 -46.30 -33.83
N PRO A 197 21.95 -46.98 -34.91
CA PRO A 197 21.59 -48.36 -35.15
C PRO A 197 22.43 -49.31 -34.27
N ALA A 198 21.80 -49.92 -33.25
CA ALA A 198 22.38 -51.07 -32.55
C ALA A 198 22.21 -52.34 -33.40
N GLN A 199 23.34 -52.92 -33.81
CA GLN A 199 23.45 -54.23 -34.44
C GLN A 199 22.83 -55.34 -33.57
N GLY A 200 22.04 -56.24 -34.18
CA GLY A 200 21.83 -57.57 -33.63
C GLY A 200 20.57 -58.33 -34.06
N LYS A 201 20.79 -59.26 -35.01
CA LYS A 201 20.08 -60.53 -35.29
C LYS A 201 18.85 -60.56 -36.22
N GLU A 202 19.00 -61.50 -37.16
CA GLU A 202 18.10 -61.93 -38.23
C GLU A 202 16.77 -62.50 -37.72
N GLY A 203 15.72 -62.24 -38.51
CA GLY A 203 14.43 -62.92 -38.38
C GLY A 203 13.36 -62.20 -39.19
N GLY A 204 13.06 -62.71 -40.38
CA GLY A 204 12.17 -62.07 -41.35
C GLY A 204 10.76 -61.79 -40.85
N LYS A 205 10.36 -60.53 -41.00
CA LYS A 205 9.05 -60.06 -41.51
C LYS A 205 9.26 -58.59 -41.88
N ARG A 206 8.86 -58.19 -43.10
CA ARG A 206 8.71 -56.76 -43.42
C ARG A 206 7.62 -56.22 -42.48
N SER A 207 8.04 -55.65 -41.35
CA SER A 207 7.18 -54.75 -40.59
C SER A 207 6.97 -53.55 -41.47
N GLU A 208 5.72 -53.26 -41.81
CA GLU A 208 5.34 -51.90 -42.18
C GLU A 208 5.97 -50.96 -41.17
N SER A 209 6.63 -49.92 -41.68
CA SER A 209 7.05 -48.79 -40.88
C SER A 209 5.87 -48.36 -40.03
N ALA A 210 6.01 -48.45 -38.70
CA ALA A 210 5.06 -47.86 -37.78
C ALA A 210 5.05 -46.36 -38.07
N VAL A 211 4.12 -45.94 -38.92
CA VAL A 211 3.66 -44.56 -38.99
C VAL A 211 3.07 -44.33 -37.62
N ASN A 212 3.87 -43.76 -36.73
CA ASN A 212 3.34 -43.17 -35.52
C ASN A 212 2.43 -42.05 -36.03
N PRO A 213 1.09 -42.15 -35.92
CA PRO A 213 0.23 -41.11 -36.44
C PRO A 213 0.61 -39.86 -35.64
N GLY A 214 1.17 -38.87 -36.32
CA GLY A 214 1.19 -37.51 -35.81
C GLY A 214 -0.21 -37.20 -35.29
N SER A 215 -0.30 -36.42 -34.23
CA SER A 215 -1.49 -36.16 -33.40
C SER A 215 -2.78 -35.67 -34.10
N GLY A 216 -2.87 -35.74 -35.43
CA GLY A 216 -3.94 -35.27 -36.28
C GLY A 216 -5.30 -35.95 -36.14
N VAL A 217 -5.45 -37.00 -35.32
CA VAL A 217 -6.77 -37.57 -34.93
C VAL A 217 -7.09 -37.45 -33.44
N ASN A 218 -6.16 -36.94 -32.63
CA ASN A 218 -6.31 -36.78 -31.18
C ASN A 218 -6.26 -35.30 -30.73
N SER A 219 -6.39 -34.33 -31.64
CA SER A 219 -6.51 -32.94 -31.20
C SER A 219 -7.81 -32.78 -30.39
N LEU A 220 -7.73 -32.15 -29.21
CA LEU A 220 -8.90 -31.88 -28.38
C LEU A 220 -10.01 -31.15 -29.15
N LYS A 221 -9.63 -30.31 -30.13
CA LYS A 221 -10.54 -29.62 -31.06
C LYS A 221 -11.34 -30.60 -31.93
N TYR A 222 -10.71 -31.68 -32.43
CA TYR A 222 -11.38 -32.73 -33.21
C TYR A 222 -12.37 -33.54 -32.38
N ALA A 223 -11.98 -33.94 -31.16
CA ALA A 223 -12.86 -34.67 -30.25
C ALA A 223 -14.07 -33.81 -29.82
N GLU A 224 -13.87 -32.51 -29.61
CA GLU A 224 -14.94 -31.59 -29.24
C GLU A 224 -15.93 -31.34 -30.38
N VAL A 225 -15.45 -31.18 -31.62
CA VAL A 225 -16.31 -31.06 -32.82
C VAL A 225 -17.15 -32.33 -33.02
N LEU A 226 -16.55 -33.52 -32.93
CA LEU A 226 -17.28 -34.79 -33.03
C LEU A 226 -18.29 -35.00 -31.88
N ARG A 227 -17.92 -34.61 -30.65
CA ARG A 227 -18.84 -34.61 -29.49
C ARG A 227 -20.03 -33.69 -29.75
N ARG A 228 -19.80 -32.49 -30.28
CA ARG A 228 -20.85 -31.51 -30.62
C ARG A 228 -21.79 -32.04 -31.70
N ILE A 229 -21.26 -32.69 -32.73
CA ILE A 229 -22.04 -33.32 -33.80
C ILE A 229 -22.90 -34.46 -33.23
N ALA A 230 -22.34 -35.28 -32.35
CA ALA A 230 -23.10 -36.34 -31.67
C ALA A 230 -24.21 -35.80 -30.75
N GLU A 231 -23.97 -34.67 -30.06
CA GLU A 231 -24.99 -33.95 -29.27
C GLU A 231 -26.13 -33.44 -30.17
N ILE A 232 -25.80 -32.90 -31.35
CA ILE A 232 -26.80 -32.41 -32.32
C ILE A 232 -27.59 -33.56 -32.96
N GLU A 233 -26.95 -34.69 -33.26
CA GLU A 233 -27.62 -35.91 -33.71
C GLU A 233 -28.51 -36.54 -32.63
N ALA A 234 -28.14 -36.43 -31.35
CA ALA A 234 -28.98 -36.87 -30.23
C ALA A 234 -30.23 -35.97 -30.09
N LEU A 235 -30.08 -34.65 -30.26
CA LEU A 235 -31.19 -33.70 -30.30
C LEU A 235 -32.18 -33.96 -31.45
N LYS A 236 -31.70 -34.51 -32.58
CA LYS A 236 -32.53 -34.96 -33.73
C LYS A 236 -33.40 -36.16 -33.39
N LYS A 237 -32.91 -37.13 -32.59
CA LYS A 237 -33.66 -38.34 -32.20
C LYS A 237 -34.69 -38.10 -31.09
N ALA A 238 -34.47 -37.12 -30.22
CA ALA A 238 -35.33 -36.85 -29.06
C ALA A 238 -36.67 -36.16 -29.39
N ASN A 239 -37.01 -35.97 -30.67
CA ASN A 239 -37.93 -34.89 -31.05
C ASN A 239 -39.12 -35.33 -31.93
N THR A 240 -39.99 -36.17 -31.38
CA THR A 240 -41.18 -36.66 -32.09
C THR A 240 -42.51 -36.07 -31.62
N VAL A 241 -42.57 -35.29 -30.53
CA VAL A 241 -43.77 -34.50 -30.17
C VAL A 241 -43.34 -33.21 -29.45
N ARG A 242 -43.56 -32.03 -30.07
CA ARG A 242 -43.30 -30.71 -29.44
C ARG A 242 -44.55 -29.86 -29.27
N THR A 243 -44.69 -29.27 -28.07
CA THR A 243 -45.80 -28.42 -27.62
C THR A 243 -45.45 -26.92 -27.72
N GLU A 244 -46.46 -26.04 -27.70
CA GLU A 244 -46.28 -24.58 -27.65
C GLU A 244 -45.40 -24.14 -26.45
N ALA A 245 -45.47 -24.87 -25.33
CA ALA A 245 -44.63 -24.64 -24.17
C ALA A 245 -43.13 -24.76 -24.48
N GLN A 246 -42.73 -25.70 -25.34
CA GLN A 246 -41.32 -25.86 -25.74
C GLN A 246 -40.85 -24.73 -26.66
N THR A 247 -41.74 -24.18 -27.50
CA THR A 247 -41.46 -23.00 -28.31
C THR A 247 -41.23 -21.76 -27.45
N ILE A 248 -42.09 -21.55 -26.45
CA ILE A 248 -41.94 -20.47 -25.47
C ILE A 248 -40.62 -20.63 -24.70
N ALA A 249 -40.32 -21.84 -24.21
CA ALA A 249 -39.08 -22.11 -23.48
C ALA A 249 -37.82 -21.87 -24.32
N SER A 250 -37.80 -22.30 -25.59
CA SER A 250 -36.68 -22.08 -26.50
C SER A 250 -36.47 -20.59 -26.79
N LYS A 251 -37.56 -19.82 -26.98
CA LYS A 251 -37.51 -18.38 -27.17
C LYS A 251 -36.94 -17.66 -25.94
N THR A 252 -37.38 -18.05 -24.74
CA THR A 252 -36.87 -17.51 -23.48
C THR A 252 -35.39 -17.83 -23.28
N HIS A 253 -34.97 -19.08 -23.50
CA HIS A 253 -33.56 -19.48 -23.35
C HIS A 253 -32.64 -18.69 -24.29
N TYR A 254 -33.06 -18.48 -25.55
CA TYR A 254 -32.31 -17.65 -26.50
C TYR A 254 -32.15 -16.21 -25.99
N GLN A 255 -33.23 -15.59 -25.50
CA GLN A 255 -33.19 -14.23 -24.95
C GLN A 255 -32.27 -14.11 -23.73
N VAL A 256 -32.25 -15.13 -22.87
CA VAL A 256 -31.34 -15.17 -21.69
C VAL A 256 -29.88 -15.17 -22.15
N ASN A 257 -29.51 -15.95 -23.16
CA ASN A 257 -28.15 -15.97 -23.70
C ASN A 257 -27.75 -14.60 -24.25
N MET A 258 -28.65 -13.91 -24.97
CA MET A 258 -28.40 -12.55 -25.47
C MET A 258 -28.11 -11.56 -24.34
N VAL A 259 -28.93 -11.57 -23.29
CA VAL A 259 -28.76 -10.73 -22.11
C VAL A 259 -27.44 -11.04 -21.39
N GLN A 260 -27.11 -12.32 -21.24
CA GLN A 260 -25.86 -12.76 -20.64
C GLN A 260 -24.65 -12.23 -21.41
N TRP A 261 -24.64 -12.35 -22.74
CA TRP A 261 -23.55 -11.83 -23.58
C TRP A 261 -23.43 -10.32 -23.50
N PHE A 262 -24.54 -9.60 -23.40
CA PHE A 262 -24.53 -8.16 -23.19
C PHE A 262 -23.83 -7.79 -21.87
N LEU A 263 -24.19 -8.45 -20.76
CA LEU A 263 -23.54 -8.24 -19.47
C LEU A 263 -22.06 -8.64 -19.47
N GLN A 264 -21.70 -9.64 -20.28
CA GLN A 264 -20.31 -10.07 -20.49
C GLN A 264 -19.53 -9.15 -21.45
N ARG A 265 -20.14 -8.05 -21.92
CA ARG A 265 -19.55 -7.09 -22.87
C ARG A 265 -19.16 -7.73 -24.21
N ARG A 266 -19.91 -8.76 -24.64
CA ARG A 266 -19.77 -9.49 -25.90
C ARG A 266 -20.75 -8.95 -26.94
N TYR A 267 -20.63 -7.66 -27.26
CA TYR A 267 -21.64 -6.95 -28.04
C TYR A 267 -21.76 -7.45 -29.48
N GLU A 268 -20.68 -7.88 -30.13
CA GLU A 268 -20.74 -8.45 -31.47
C GLU A 268 -21.60 -9.73 -31.50
N HIS A 269 -21.50 -10.58 -30.48
CA HIS A 269 -22.37 -11.75 -30.29
C HIS A 269 -23.81 -11.37 -30.04
N VAL A 270 -24.07 -10.29 -29.29
CA VAL A 270 -25.43 -9.74 -29.10
C VAL A 270 -26.03 -9.31 -30.44
N LEU A 271 -25.26 -8.60 -31.28
CA LEU A 271 -25.72 -8.17 -32.62
C LEU A 271 -26.04 -9.38 -33.51
N MET A 272 -25.14 -10.37 -33.57
CA MET A 272 -25.37 -11.59 -34.36
C MET A 272 -26.64 -12.30 -33.87
N ALA A 273 -26.77 -12.48 -32.56
CA ALA A 273 -27.90 -13.15 -31.94
C ALA A 273 -29.22 -12.42 -32.17
N ALA A 274 -29.25 -11.10 -32.03
CA ALA A 274 -30.44 -10.29 -32.31
C ALA A 274 -30.89 -10.43 -33.76
N ARG A 275 -29.94 -10.40 -34.70
CA ARG A 275 -30.24 -10.55 -36.13
C ARG A 275 -30.75 -11.95 -36.46
N PHE A 276 -30.11 -13.01 -35.97
CA PHE A 276 -30.61 -14.38 -36.10
C PHE A 276 -32.00 -14.54 -35.46
N TYR A 277 -32.20 -14.00 -34.27
CA TYR A 277 -33.47 -14.04 -33.56
C TYR A 277 -34.61 -13.46 -34.41
N ASN A 278 -34.40 -12.28 -34.99
CA ASN A 278 -35.40 -11.61 -35.83
C ASN A 278 -35.70 -12.39 -37.12
N GLN A 279 -34.75 -13.19 -37.62
CA GLN A 279 -34.99 -14.07 -38.77
C GLN A 279 -35.78 -15.34 -38.40
N ILE A 280 -35.55 -15.90 -37.21
CA ILE A 280 -36.22 -17.12 -36.73
C ILE A 280 -37.63 -16.81 -36.21
N TRP A 281 -37.78 -15.74 -35.43
CA TRP A 281 -39.01 -15.34 -34.75
C TRP A 281 -39.64 -14.13 -35.44
N LYS A 282 -40.36 -14.39 -36.54
CA LYS A 282 -41.11 -13.37 -37.30
C LYS A 282 -42.48 -13.01 -36.70
N ASP A 283 -42.72 -13.37 -35.44
CA ASP A 283 -44.01 -13.23 -34.77
C ASP A 283 -44.27 -11.83 -34.18
N GLY A 284 -43.29 -10.92 -34.28
CA GLY A 284 -43.39 -9.55 -33.78
C GLY A 284 -43.25 -9.41 -32.27
N ASP A 285 -43.22 -10.53 -31.53
CA ASP A 285 -42.97 -10.54 -30.08
C ASP A 285 -41.47 -10.49 -29.82
N ALA A 286 -40.96 -9.25 -29.73
CA ALA A 286 -39.56 -8.94 -29.45
C ALA A 286 -39.31 -8.60 -27.98
N THR A 287 -40.32 -8.73 -27.10
CA THR A 287 -40.20 -8.36 -25.69
C THR A 287 -39.32 -9.37 -24.96
N LEU A 288 -38.32 -8.89 -24.24
CA LEU A 288 -37.44 -9.73 -23.45
C LEU A 288 -38.18 -10.20 -22.19
N ARG A 289 -38.22 -11.51 -21.98
CA ARG A 289 -38.82 -12.13 -20.80
C ARG A 289 -37.82 -12.11 -19.65
N ILE A 290 -37.70 -10.96 -19.02
CA ILE A 290 -36.79 -10.70 -17.92
C ILE A 290 -37.59 -10.62 -16.62
N ASP A 291 -37.04 -11.15 -15.53
CA ASP A 291 -37.62 -10.96 -14.20
C ASP A 291 -37.62 -9.46 -13.85
N LYS A 292 -38.77 -8.94 -13.42
CA LYS A 292 -38.98 -7.51 -13.13
C LYS A 292 -38.04 -6.95 -12.07
N ASN A 293 -37.49 -7.81 -11.20
CA ASN A 293 -36.57 -7.44 -10.12
C ASN A 293 -35.10 -7.71 -10.46
N SER A 294 -34.80 -8.30 -11.62
CA SER A 294 -33.42 -8.56 -12.02
C SER A 294 -32.68 -7.27 -12.32
N ASP A 295 -31.36 -7.29 -12.13
CA ASP A 295 -30.52 -6.12 -12.45
C ASP A 295 -30.64 -5.73 -13.92
N VAL A 296 -30.87 -6.69 -14.81
CA VAL A 296 -31.13 -6.45 -16.23
C VAL A 296 -32.43 -5.67 -16.44
N ALA A 297 -33.52 -6.00 -15.72
CA ALA A 297 -34.75 -5.21 -15.81
C ALA A 297 -34.53 -3.78 -15.32
N LYS A 298 -33.72 -3.59 -14.26
CA LYS A 298 -33.33 -2.27 -13.76
C LYS A 298 -32.55 -1.48 -14.81
N LEU A 299 -31.61 -2.13 -15.52
CA LEU A 299 -30.85 -1.50 -16.61
C LEU A 299 -31.75 -0.84 -17.64
N PHE A 300 -32.89 -1.44 -17.97
CA PHE A 300 -33.86 -0.89 -18.93
C PHE A 300 -34.88 0.05 -18.29
N SER A 301 -35.34 -0.23 -17.06
CA SER A 301 -36.37 0.57 -16.39
C SER A 301 -35.86 1.90 -15.86
N GLU A 302 -34.61 1.94 -15.40
CA GLU A 302 -33.97 3.17 -14.87
C GLU A 302 -33.39 4.04 -16.00
N SER A 303 -33.22 3.48 -17.21
CA SER A 303 -32.74 4.19 -18.38
C SER A 303 -33.86 4.62 -19.35
N VAL A 304 -34.26 5.89 -19.27
CA VAL A 304 -35.03 6.62 -20.32
C VAL A 304 -36.31 5.93 -20.84
N GLY A 305 -36.90 4.97 -20.08
CA GLY A 305 -38.14 4.31 -20.48
C GLY A 305 -38.04 3.41 -21.73
N ILE A 306 -36.85 2.90 -22.04
CA ILE A 306 -36.67 1.97 -23.16
C ILE A 306 -37.29 0.62 -22.80
N SER A 307 -38.22 0.13 -23.62
CA SER A 307 -38.82 -1.19 -23.41
C SER A 307 -37.76 -2.29 -23.63
N PRO A 308 -37.59 -3.24 -22.69
CA PRO A 308 -36.61 -4.32 -22.79
C PRO A 308 -37.00 -5.26 -23.93
N THR A 309 -36.45 -5.03 -25.11
CA THR A 309 -36.73 -5.75 -26.34
C THR A 309 -35.43 -6.22 -27.01
N VAL A 310 -35.52 -7.24 -27.88
CA VAL A 310 -34.40 -7.69 -28.71
C VAL A 310 -33.82 -6.55 -29.55
N ALA A 311 -34.70 -5.68 -30.09
CA ALA A 311 -34.29 -4.48 -30.83
C ALA A 311 -33.55 -3.46 -29.94
N SER A 312 -33.99 -3.28 -28.68
CA SER A 312 -33.28 -2.40 -27.75
C SER A 312 -31.89 -2.92 -27.40
N LEU A 313 -31.71 -4.24 -27.23
CA LEU A 313 -30.39 -4.84 -27.01
C LEU A 313 -29.48 -4.66 -28.22
N ASP A 314 -29.99 -4.84 -29.44
CA ASP A 314 -29.25 -4.65 -30.69
C ASP A 314 -28.79 -3.19 -30.85
N ALA A 315 -29.69 -2.24 -30.59
CA ALA A 315 -29.40 -0.80 -30.64
C ALA A 315 -28.34 -0.41 -29.60
N LEU A 316 -28.47 -0.88 -28.36
CA LEU A 316 -27.50 -0.59 -27.29
C LEU A 316 -26.14 -1.23 -27.56
N ALA A 317 -26.11 -2.49 -28.01
CA ALA A 317 -24.86 -3.14 -28.38
C ALA A 317 -24.14 -2.38 -29.51
N SER A 318 -24.90 -1.93 -30.52
CA SER A 318 -24.36 -1.10 -31.62
C SER A 318 -23.81 0.24 -31.13
N GLU A 319 -24.54 0.89 -30.22
CA GLU A 319 -24.11 2.15 -29.62
C GLU A 319 -22.81 2.00 -28.82
N VAL A 320 -22.72 0.97 -27.97
CA VAL A 320 -21.51 0.71 -27.17
C VAL A 320 -20.32 0.38 -28.06
N ILE A 321 -20.52 -0.39 -29.14
CA ILE A 321 -19.45 -0.67 -30.11
C ILE A 321 -18.91 0.63 -30.72
N ARG A 322 -19.82 1.52 -31.14
CA ARG A 322 -19.45 2.82 -31.71
C ARG A 322 -18.76 3.72 -30.69
N GLU A 323 -19.26 3.77 -29.47
CA GLU A 323 -18.70 4.62 -28.42
C GLU A 323 -17.32 4.14 -27.98
N ALA A 324 -17.11 2.83 -27.85
CA ALA A 324 -15.80 2.26 -27.57
C ALA A 324 -14.79 2.58 -28.69
N ALA A 325 -15.21 2.50 -29.97
CA ALA A 325 -14.36 2.88 -31.10
C ALA A 325 -13.97 4.36 -31.04
N LYS A 326 -14.94 5.26 -30.84
CA LYS A 326 -14.68 6.71 -30.69
C LYS A 326 -13.79 7.03 -29.49
N ALA A 327 -13.98 6.34 -28.38
CA ALA A 327 -13.16 6.52 -27.19
C ALA A 327 -11.70 6.07 -27.43
N VAL A 328 -11.48 5.01 -28.23
CA VAL A 328 -10.13 4.61 -28.67
C VAL A 328 -9.53 5.64 -29.63
N GLU A 329 -10.29 6.17 -30.58
CA GLU A 329 -9.82 7.25 -31.47
C GLU A 329 -9.43 8.51 -30.66
N ALA A 330 -10.25 8.91 -29.69
CA ALA A 330 -9.95 10.02 -28.80
C ALA A 330 -8.72 9.74 -27.93
N PHE A 331 -8.57 8.51 -27.43
CA PHE A 331 -7.37 8.07 -26.72
C PHE A 331 -6.11 8.23 -27.59
N GLU A 332 -6.14 7.75 -28.84
CA GLU A 332 -4.99 7.83 -29.73
C GLU A 332 -4.61 9.29 -30.02
N LEU A 333 -5.61 10.14 -30.26
CA LEU A 333 -5.41 11.58 -30.44
C LEU A 333 -4.75 12.22 -29.21
N LEU A 334 -5.30 12.01 -28.01
CA LEU A 334 -4.74 12.56 -26.76
C LEU A 334 -3.31 12.06 -26.50
N LEU A 335 -3.06 10.78 -26.78
CA LEU A 335 -1.75 10.20 -26.61
C LEU A 335 -0.71 10.80 -27.57
N ASP A 336 -1.13 11.11 -28.79
CA ASP A 336 -0.31 11.71 -29.84
C ASP A 336 -0.08 13.22 -29.60
N THR A 337 -1.04 13.92 -28.98
CA THR A 337 -0.84 15.31 -28.53
C THR A 337 -0.02 15.43 -27.25
N GLY A 338 0.23 14.34 -26.53
CA GLY A 338 0.98 14.32 -25.27
C GLY A 338 0.12 14.52 -24.01
N GLU A 339 -1.20 14.42 -24.13
CA GLU A 339 -2.19 14.44 -23.05
C GLU A 339 -2.37 13.04 -22.47
N LEU A 340 -1.31 12.54 -21.83
CA LEU A 340 -1.24 11.15 -21.36
C LEU A 340 -2.25 10.85 -20.24
N HIS A 341 -2.58 11.82 -19.38
CA HIS A 341 -3.54 11.59 -18.30
C HIS A 341 -4.96 11.41 -18.86
N GLY A 342 -5.43 12.33 -19.70
CA GLY A 342 -6.71 12.23 -20.40
C GLY A 342 -6.77 11.00 -21.30
N ALA A 343 -5.68 10.68 -22.01
CA ALA A 343 -5.58 9.45 -22.79
C ALA A 343 -5.81 8.21 -21.91
N SER A 344 -5.18 8.15 -20.73
CA SER A 344 -5.37 7.01 -19.81
C SER A 344 -6.82 6.86 -19.33
N GLN A 345 -7.53 7.97 -19.11
CA GLN A 345 -8.94 7.97 -18.73
C GLN A 345 -9.84 7.48 -19.86
N ARG A 346 -9.68 8.01 -21.08
CA ARG A 346 -10.45 7.57 -22.25
C ARG A 346 -10.23 6.09 -22.57
N LEU A 347 -9.00 5.60 -22.45
CA LEU A 347 -8.70 4.18 -22.66
C LEU A 347 -9.33 3.30 -21.58
N MET A 348 -9.33 3.74 -20.33
CA MET A 348 -9.99 3.02 -19.24
C MET A 348 -11.52 2.97 -19.44
N GLU A 349 -12.14 4.07 -19.85
CA GLU A 349 -13.57 4.11 -20.16
C GLU A 349 -13.93 3.17 -21.32
N ALA A 350 -13.16 3.24 -22.41
CA ALA A 350 -13.33 2.32 -23.54
C ALA A 350 -13.19 0.86 -23.08
N PHE A 351 -12.19 0.54 -22.27
CA PHE A 351 -12.01 -0.79 -21.70
C PHE A 351 -13.15 -1.21 -20.78
N ALA A 352 -13.65 -0.28 -19.96
CA ALA A 352 -14.71 -0.54 -19.00
C ALA A 352 -15.98 -1.04 -19.68
N VAL A 353 -16.30 -0.51 -20.85
CA VAL A 353 -17.47 -0.93 -21.62
C VAL A 353 -17.14 -2.00 -22.64
N GLY A 354 -16.01 -1.88 -23.35
CA GLY A 354 -15.73 -2.62 -24.57
C GLY A 354 -14.54 -3.57 -24.55
N GLU A 355 -14.12 -4.10 -23.40
CA GLU A 355 -12.89 -4.91 -23.21
C GLU A 355 -12.54 -5.89 -24.35
N TYR A 356 -13.54 -6.52 -24.98
CA TYR A 356 -13.36 -7.55 -26.01
C TYR A 356 -13.54 -7.06 -27.44
N LEU A 357 -13.79 -5.77 -27.63
CA LEU A 357 -14.00 -5.18 -28.95
C LEU A 357 -12.69 -4.99 -29.70
N ALA A 358 -12.75 -5.09 -31.02
CA ALA A 358 -11.60 -5.03 -31.90
C ALA A 358 -10.69 -3.79 -31.69
N PRO A 359 -11.19 -2.55 -31.53
CA PRO A 359 -10.34 -1.37 -31.32
C PRO A 359 -9.43 -1.49 -30.09
N LEU A 360 -9.89 -2.15 -29.03
CA LEU A 360 -9.11 -2.38 -27.81
C LEU A 360 -8.20 -3.60 -27.94
N ALA A 361 -8.73 -4.70 -28.47
CA ALA A 361 -8.01 -5.95 -28.63
C ALA A 361 -6.78 -5.79 -29.54
N THR A 362 -6.88 -4.97 -30.58
CA THR A 362 -5.81 -4.72 -31.57
C THR A 362 -4.88 -3.57 -31.20
N LEU A 363 -5.14 -2.87 -30.10
CA LEU A 363 -4.35 -1.71 -29.70
C LEU A 363 -2.89 -2.06 -29.43
N GLU A 364 -1.98 -1.25 -29.98
CA GLU A 364 -0.53 -1.48 -29.99
C GLU A 364 0.09 -1.56 -28.58
N THR A 365 1.04 -2.47 -28.39
CA THR A 365 1.76 -2.66 -27.11
C THR A 365 2.46 -1.38 -26.65
N ALA A 366 3.07 -0.60 -27.57
CA ALA A 366 3.81 0.60 -27.20
C ALA A 366 2.88 1.66 -26.57
N ARG A 367 1.71 1.88 -27.18
CA ARG A 367 0.66 2.77 -26.66
C ARG A 367 0.15 2.28 -25.29
N LYS A 368 -0.14 0.98 -25.16
CA LYS A 368 -0.54 0.36 -23.88
C LYS A 368 0.51 0.53 -22.77
N ARG A 369 1.80 0.36 -23.08
CA ARG A 369 2.89 0.50 -22.10
C ARG A 369 3.04 1.92 -21.56
N ARG A 370 2.88 2.94 -22.41
CA ARG A 370 2.89 4.35 -21.95
C ARG A 370 1.81 4.61 -20.91
N VAL A 371 0.60 4.09 -21.17
CA VAL A 371 -0.51 4.18 -20.20
C VAL A 371 -0.20 3.37 -18.94
N LEU A 372 0.35 2.16 -19.07
CA LEU A 372 0.70 1.31 -17.93
C LEU A 372 1.68 1.98 -16.97
N GLU A 373 2.73 2.60 -17.49
CA GLU A 373 3.73 3.32 -16.69
C GLU A 373 3.09 4.49 -15.93
N HIS A 374 2.23 5.26 -16.61
CA HIS A 374 1.47 6.35 -15.99
C HIS A 374 0.56 5.84 -14.87
N VAL A 375 -0.27 4.83 -15.15
CA VAL A 375 -1.20 4.24 -14.18
C VAL A 375 -0.47 3.67 -12.96
N ARG A 376 0.68 3.01 -13.15
CA ARG A 376 1.53 2.55 -12.05
C ARG A 376 2.07 3.70 -11.22
N GLY A 377 2.50 4.80 -11.85
CA GLY A 377 2.93 6.00 -11.16
C GLY A 377 1.80 6.62 -10.31
N LEU A 378 0.58 6.68 -10.85
CA LEU A 378 -0.60 7.12 -10.08
C LEU A 378 -0.87 6.22 -8.87
N HIS A 379 -0.77 4.90 -9.02
CA HIS A 379 -0.93 3.95 -7.91
C HIS A 379 0.18 4.07 -6.86
N GLU A 380 1.43 4.24 -7.29
CA GLU A 380 2.56 4.42 -6.38
C GLU A 380 2.43 5.74 -5.58
N LEU A 381 2.00 6.82 -6.24
CA LEU A 381 1.73 8.10 -5.61
C LEU A 381 0.63 7.97 -4.55
N TYR A 382 -0.48 7.30 -4.89
CA TYR A 382 -1.56 7.06 -3.94
C TYR A 382 -1.05 6.29 -2.71
N GLY A 383 -0.28 5.23 -2.92
CA GLY A 383 0.34 4.46 -1.85
C GLY A 383 1.28 5.29 -0.97
N ALA A 384 2.10 6.15 -1.57
CA ALA A 384 3.03 7.02 -0.85
C ALA A 384 2.29 8.05 0.03
N VAL A 385 1.23 8.69 -0.50
CA VAL A 385 0.42 9.64 0.28
C VAL A 385 -0.34 8.94 1.40
N GLN A 386 -0.90 7.75 1.15
CA GLN A 386 -1.55 6.96 2.21
C GLN A 386 -0.58 6.54 3.32
N ALA A 387 0.65 6.19 2.94
CA ALA A 387 1.72 5.89 3.89
C ALA A 387 2.28 7.15 4.59
N ARG A 388 1.78 8.35 4.25
CA ARG A 388 2.28 9.66 4.72
C ARG A 388 3.77 9.86 4.41
N ASP A 389 4.27 9.23 3.36
CA ASP A 389 5.63 9.42 2.86
C ASP A 389 5.64 10.54 1.80
N TYR A 390 5.61 11.78 2.30
CA TYR A 390 5.50 12.95 1.42
C TYR A 390 6.77 13.26 0.63
N LEU A 391 7.93 12.71 1.00
CA LEU A 391 9.15 12.82 0.19
C LEU A 391 9.00 12.00 -1.09
N LYS A 392 8.65 10.72 -0.93
CA LYS A 392 8.41 9.84 -2.06
C LYS A 392 7.20 10.29 -2.89
N ALA A 393 6.14 10.76 -2.24
CA ALA A 393 4.98 11.31 -2.96
C ALA A 393 5.36 12.50 -3.83
N ARG A 394 6.21 13.42 -3.34
CA ARG A 394 6.71 14.56 -4.13
C ARG A 394 7.53 14.10 -5.33
N GLU A 395 8.45 13.16 -5.14
CA GLU A 395 9.27 12.60 -6.23
C GLU A 395 8.41 12.00 -7.36
N ILE A 396 7.41 11.19 -7.00
CA ILE A 396 6.52 10.56 -7.97
C ILE A 396 5.63 11.60 -8.65
N ASN A 397 5.07 12.54 -7.90
CA ASN A 397 4.24 13.62 -8.43
C ASN A 397 5.01 14.47 -9.46
N ASP A 398 6.27 14.80 -9.19
CA ASP A 398 7.11 15.55 -10.13
C ASP A 398 7.46 14.72 -11.38
N ARG A 399 7.68 13.41 -11.24
CA ARG A 399 7.84 12.48 -12.37
C ARG A 399 6.58 12.44 -13.24
N LEU A 400 5.39 12.41 -12.62
CA LEU A 400 4.10 12.40 -13.33
C LEU A 400 3.83 13.71 -14.09
N LYS A 401 4.15 14.88 -13.48
CA LYS A 401 4.12 16.18 -14.16
C LYS A 401 5.01 16.21 -15.40
N ALA A 402 6.21 15.62 -15.29
CA ALA A 402 7.15 15.57 -16.41
C ALA A 402 6.69 14.62 -17.53
N SER A 403 5.99 13.52 -17.20
CA SER A 403 5.52 12.54 -18.18
C SER A 403 4.20 12.89 -18.87
N ALA A 404 3.35 13.68 -18.22
CA ALA A 404 2.00 13.99 -18.67
C ALA A 404 1.67 15.47 -18.46
N ARG A 405 1.58 16.24 -19.54
CA ARG A 405 1.38 17.71 -19.48
C ARG A 405 0.03 18.13 -18.90
N ASP A 406 -0.96 17.27 -19.02
CA ASP A 406 -2.36 17.43 -18.62
C ASP A 406 -2.66 16.80 -17.25
N TYR A 407 -1.63 16.32 -16.56
CA TYR A 407 -1.76 15.73 -15.23
C TYR A 407 -2.19 16.79 -14.20
N PRO A 408 -3.32 16.59 -13.47
CA PRO A 408 -3.84 17.55 -12.50
C PRO A 408 -3.08 17.50 -11.16
N SER A 409 -1.85 18.01 -11.13
CA SER A 409 -0.98 17.92 -9.96
C SER A 409 -1.40 18.81 -8.78
N SER A 410 -2.16 19.88 -9.03
CA SER A 410 -2.41 20.97 -8.06
C SER A 410 -3.00 20.48 -6.74
N LYS A 411 -3.88 19.48 -6.79
CA LYS A 411 -4.47 18.84 -5.60
C LYS A 411 -3.44 18.09 -4.78
N VAL A 412 -2.62 17.27 -5.45
CA VAL A 412 -1.54 16.50 -4.81
C VAL A 412 -0.50 17.43 -4.21
N ASP A 413 -0.11 18.47 -4.95
CA ASP A 413 0.78 19.53 -4.47
C ASP A 413 0.23 20.19 -3.19
N SER A 414 -1.05 20.51 -3.17
CA SER A 414 -1.72 21.12 -2.01
C SER A 414 -1.76 20.19 -0.80
N VAL A 415 -2.08 18.90 -1.00
CA VAL A 415 -2.08 17.90 0.08
C VAL A 415 -0.69 17.72 0.67
N ILE A 416 0.34 17.56 -0.18
CA ILE A 416 1.73 17.43 0.25
C ILE A 416 2.17 18.69 1.01
N ALA A 417 1.91 19.88 0.46
CA ALA A 417 2.29 21.14 1.08
C ALA A 417 1.61 21.35 2.44
N ALA A 418 0.30 21.09 2.54
CA ALA A 418 -0.45 21.25 3.77
C ALA A 418 0.06 20.34 4.91
N HIS A 419 0.29 19.05 4.62
CA HIS A 419 0.73 18.10 5.64
C HIS A 419 2.18 18.30 6.05
N THR A 420 3.06 18.58 5.08
CA THR A 420 4.47 18.88 5.38
C THR A 420 4.58 20.14 6.22
N LEU A 421 3.89 21.22 5.84
CA LEU A 421 3.86 22.47 6.62
C LEU A 421 3.26 22.28 8.02
N ALA A 422 2.17 21.54 8.15
CA ALA A 422 1.54 21.28 9.45
C ALA A 422 2.47 20.49 10.38
N SER A 423 3.18 19.48 9.86
CA SER A 423 4.18 18.74 10.64
C SER A 423 5.36 19.63 11.04
N ASP A 424 5.89 20.42 10.10
CA ASP A 424 6.99 21.35 10.37
C ASP A 424 6.62 22.41 11.41
N PHE A 425 5.38 22.89 11.39
CA PHE A 425 4.86 23.80 12.41
C PHE A 425 4.85 23.14 13.80
N SER A 426 4.31 21.93 13.92
CA SER A 426 4.35 21.16 15.17
C SER A 426 5.77 20.89 15.65
N LEU A 427 6.73 20.63 14.75
CA LEU A 427 8.13 20.48 15.13
C LEU A 427 8.75 21.78 15.65
N ASN A 428 8.43 22.93 15.05
CA ASN A 428 8.91 24.23 15.52
C ASN A 428 8.32 24.58 16.90
N GLU A 429 7.05 24.27 17.15
CA GLU A 429 6.46 24.39 18.50
C GLU A 429 7.15 23.46 19.50
N ALA A 430 7.45 22.21 19.12
CA ALA A 430 8.20 21.29 19.96
C ALA A 430 9.60 21.85 20.31
N LYS A 431 10.33 22.41 19.33
CA LYS A 431 11.61 23.10 19.57
C LYS A 431 11.45 24.24 20.59
N ALA A 432 10.43 25.08 20.43
CA ALA A 432 10.17 26.18 21.35
C ALA A 432 9.88 25.68 22.78
N HIS A 433 9.09 24.60 22.93
CA HIS A 433 8.81 24.00 24.23
C HIS A 433 10.04 23.36 24.88
N LEU A 434 10.92 22.71 24.10
CA LEU A 434 12.19 22.18 24.61
C LEU A 434 13.09 23.30 25.14
N LEU A 435 13.22 24.41 24.39
CA LEU A 435 13.99 25.58 24.83
C LEU A 435 13.41 26.23 26.09
N ALA A 436 12.09 26.15 26.28
CA ALA A 436 11.41 26.64 27.47
C ALA A 436 11.38 25.64 28.65
N ASN A 437 12.12 24.52 28.58
CA ASN A 437 12.13 23.44 29.57
C ASN A 437 10.73 22.83 29.85
N ARG A 438 9.85 22.79 28.84
CA ARG A 438 8.50 22.20 28.92
C ARG A 438 8.44 20.87 28.16
N SER A 439 9.11 19.85 28.70
CA SER A 439 9.29 18.56 28.03
C SER A 439 7.99 17.83 27.69
N ASP A 440 6.96 17.95 28.54
CA ASP A 440 5.67 17.28 28.31
C ASP A 440 4.94 17.83 27.06
N LEU A 441 4.89 19.16 26.93
CA LEU A 441 4.32 19.84 25.77
C LEU A 441 5.15 19.60 24.51
N ALA A 442 6.47 19.54 24.64
CA ALA A 442 7.33 19.16 23.52
C ALA A 442 7.01 17.74 23.02
N ALA A 443 6.87 16.78 23.93
CA ALA A 443 6.54 15.39 23.58
C ALA A 443 5.19 15.27 22.87
N GLU A 444 4.19 16.03 23.29
CA GLU A 444 2.88 16.10 22.62
C GLU A 444 3.01 16.61 21.19
N LYS A 445 3.74 17.71 20.98
CA LYS A 445 3.94 18.29 19.65
C LYS A 445 4.78 17.40 18.73
N ILE A 446 5.76 16.67 19.26
CA ILE A 446 6.50 15.64 18.53
C ILE A 446 5.57 14.53 18.04
N ARG A 447 4.69 14.04 18.92
CA ARG A 447 3.73 13.01 18.56
C ARG A 447 2.82 13.50 17.44
N SER A 448 2.26 14.70 17.56
CA SER A 448 1.43 15.31 16.51
C SER A 448 2.18 15.44 15.18
N ALA A 449 3.43 15.93 15.19
CA ALA A 449 4.24 16.02 13.98
C ALA A 449 4.51 14.66 13.33
N THR A 450 4.81 13.65 14.15
CA THR A 450 5.07 12.26 13.72
C THR A 450 3.81 11.61 13.17
N GLU A 451 2.64 11.86 13.77
CA GLU A 451 1.37 11.38 13.25
C GLU A 451 1.12 12.00 11.87
N ILE A 452 1.26 13.32 11.71
CA ILE A 452 1.00 14.00 10.43
C ILE A 452 1.96 13.54 9.32
N TRP A 453 3.26 13.49 9.62
CA TRP A 453 4.32 13.11 8.68
C TRP A 453 5.41 12.29 9.39
N PRO A 454 5.28 10.95 9.42
CA PRO A 454 6.21 10.08 10.14
C PRO A 454 7.64 10.13 9.62
N THR A 455 7.81 10.40 8.32
CA THR A 455 9.12 10.49 7.66
C THR A 455 9.65 11.92 7.58
N ASN A 456 9.14 12.85 8.41
CA ASN A 456 9.64 14.23 8.44
C ASN A 456 11.14 14.24 8.83
N PRO A 457 12.04 14.74 7.96
CA PRO A 457 13.48 14.78 8.25
C PRO A 457 13.83 15.64 9.48
N GLY A 458 12.97 16.59 9.86
CA GLY A 458 13.14 17.42 11.07
C GLY A 458 13.01 16.64 12.39
N LEU A 459 12.40 15.45 12.39
CA LEU A 459 12.28 14.61 13.59
C LEU A 459 13.64 14.14 14.11
N GLU A 460 14.58 13.80 13.22
CA GLU A 460 15.94 13.38 13.60
C GLU A 460 16.72 14.51 14.26
N GLU A 461 16.61 15.73 13.72
CA GLU A 461 17.22 16.90 14.35
C GLU A 461 16.66 17.12 15.76
N LEU A 462 15.35 16.98 15.92
CA LEU A 462 14.70 17.17 17.21
C LEU A 462 15.07 16.07 18.22
N ARG A 463 15.20 14.82 17.77
CA ARG A 463 15.66 13.71 18.61
C ARG A 463 17.05 13.98 19.17
N ARG A 464 17.94 14.55 18.36
CA ARG A 464 19.27 14.98 18.80
C ARG A 464 19.20 16.10 19.84
N ILE A 465 18.33 17.09 19.63
CA ILE A 465 18.13 18.19 20.61
C ILE A 465 17.55 17.66 21.92
N ALA A 466 16.54 16.79 21.87
CA ALA A 466 15.92 16.17 23.04
C ALA A 466 16.93 15.31 23.82
N GLY A 467 17.78 14.55 23.13
CA GLY A 467 18.89 13.81 23.76
C GLY A 467 19.84 14.74 24.51
N GLY A 468 20.23 15.87 23.91
CA GLY A 468 21.04 16.89 24.58
C GLY A 468 20.35 17.54 25.79
N ALA A 469 19.06 17.88 25.66
CA ALA A 469 18.26 18.44 26.76
C ALA A 469 18.13 17.48 27.95
N SER A 470 17.99 16.18 27.69
CA SER A 470 17.98 15.15 28.74
C SER A 470 19.29 15.11 29.51
N VAL A 471 20.44 15.21 28.83
CA VAL A 471 21.76 15.23 29.49
C VAL A 471 21.89 16.45 30.40
N LEU A 472 21.44 17.63 29.94
CA LEU A 472 21.44 18.85 30.77
C LEU A 472 20.49 18.72 31.97
N ALA A 473 19.29 18.14 31.79
CA ALA A 473 18.35 17.94 32.89
C ALA A 473 18.90 16.98 33.97
N THR A 474 19.56 15.90 33.56
CA THR A 474 20.24 14.98 34.48
C THR A 474 21.38 15.67 35.21
N ALA A 475 22.24 16.41 34.51
CA ALA A 475 23.34 17.16 35.12
C ALA A 475 22.84 18.22 36.14
N ARG A 476 21.70 18.87 35.87
CA ARG A 476 21.06 19.81 36.81
C ARG A 476 20.52 19.10 38.06
N THR A 477 19.84 17.97 37.89
CA THR A 477 19.33 17.16 39.01
C THR A 477 20.47 16.61 39.86
N ASP A 478 21.53 16.14 39.21
CA ASP A 478 22.74 15.68 39.87
C ASP A 478 23.43 16.81 40.65
N PHE A 479 23.49 18.02 40.10
CA PHE A 479 24.02 19.18 40.82
C PHE A 479 23.24 19.43 42.11
N ASP A 480 21.91 19.47 42.05
CA ASP A 480 21.07 19.67 43.24
C ASP A 480 21.29 18.57 44.29
N ARG A 481 21.38 17.31 43.83
CA ARG A 481 21.68 16.17 44.70
C ARG A 481 23.08 16.29 45.34
N LEU A 482 24.12 16.58 44.57
CA LEU A 482 25.50 16.72 45.06
C LEU A 482 25.65 17.86 46.07
N ILE A 483 24.91 18.96 45.88
CA ILE A 483 24.83 20.05 46.86
C ILE A 483 24.21 19.54 48.17
N SER A 484 23.08 18.83 48.09
CA SER A 484 22.39 18.30 49.27
C SER A 484 23.21 17.25 50.04
N GLU A 485 24.01 16.46 49.33
CA GLU A 485 24.90 15.45 49.90
C GLU A 485 26.24 16.04 50.42
N GLY A 486 26.49 17.33 50.18
CA GLY A 486 27.77 17.97 50.53
C GLY A 486 28.97 17.49 49.70
N ASN A 487 28.71 16.83 48.56
CA ASN A 487 29.75 16.26 47.71
C ASN A 487 30.30 17.28 46.70
N PHE A 488 30.88 18.36 47.25
CA PHE A 488 31.34 19.50 46.47
C PHE A 488 32.47 19.16 45.49
N ARG A 489 33.32 18.17 45.81
CA ARG A 489 34.47 17.81 44.94
C ARG A 489 34.04 17.17 43.63
N GLU A 490 32.97 16.39 43.64
CA GLU A 490 32.40 15.86 42.40
C GLU A 490 31.79 16.97 41.53
N ILE A 491 31.23 18.03 42.14
CA ILE A 491 30.78 19.22 41.41
C ILE A 491 31.97 19.88 40.69
N LEU A 492 33.11 20.05 41.35
CA LEU A 492 34.32 20.60 40.75
C LEU A 492 34.86 19.72 39.61
N ARG A 493 34.85 18.39 39.77
CA ARG A 493 35.26 17.45 38.71
C ARG A 493 34.37 17.54 37.47
N ARG A 494 33.05 17.63 37.68
CA ARG A 494 32.03 17.71 36.62
C ARG A 494 31.70 19.16 36.21
N GLN A 495 32.55 20.14 36.53
CA GLN A 495 32.26 21.57 36.32
C GLN A 495 31.86 21.93 34.87
N TYR A 496 32.48 21.31 33.87
CA TYR A 496 32.19 21.57 32.45
C TYR A 496 30.89 20.91 31.97
N GLU A 497 30.41 19.90 32.68
CA GLU A 497 29.12 19.25 32.44
C GLU A 497 27.99 20.02 33.13
N ILE A 498 28.23 20.47 34.37
CA ILE A 498 27.23 21.14 35.21
C ILE A 498 27.01 22.60 34.80
N ALA A 499 28.07 23.35 34.46
CA ALA A 499 27.98 24.76 34.12
C ALA A 499 26.94 25.09 33.02
N PRO A 500 26.89 24.39 31.87
CA PRO A 500 25.85 24.64 30.86
C PRO A 500 24.45 24.19 31.31
N ALA A 501 24.34 23.21 32.20
CA ALA A 501 23.06 22.67 32.67
C ALA A 501 22.31 23.60 33.65
N ILE A 502 23.03 24.47 34.36
CA ILE A 502 22.49 25.42 35.33
C ILE A 502 22.35 26.83 34.74
N GLN A 503 22.75 27.04 33.49
CA GLN A 503 22.76 28.35 32.84
C GLN A 503 21.36 28.97 32.80
N GLY A 504 21.25 30.22 33.22
CA GLY A 504 19.98 30.96 33.30
C GLY A 504 19.23 30.79 34.63
N ASP A 505 19.75 30.00 35.58
CA ASP A 505 19.23 29.89 36.94
C ASP A 505 20.15 30.62 37.92
N ALA A 506 19.78 31.84 38.29
CA ALA A 506 20.61 32.72 39.11
C ALA A 506 21.01 32.10 40.46
N ALA A 507 20.14 31.31 41.09
CA ALA A 507 20.40 30.70 42.40
C ALA A 507 21.39 29.54 42.28
N ARG A 508 21.21 28.67 41.28
CA ARG A 508 22.13 27.55 41.04
C ARG A 508 23.50 28.05 40.55
N GLU A 509 23.53 29.07 39.69
CA GLU A 509 24.77 29.70 39.24
C GLU A 509 25.56 30.32 40.39
N SER A 510 24.89 31.00 41.34
CA SER A 510 25.56 31.55 42.52
C SER A 510 26.13 30.46 43.41
N ALA A 511 25.36 29.41 43.69
CA ALA A 511 25.79 28.28 44.51
C ALA A 511 26.97 27.54 43.87
N PHE A 512 26.92 27.32 42.56
CA PHE A 512 28.01 26.71 41.80
C PHE A 512 29.29 27.54 41.90
N ARG A 513 29.21 28.86 41.70
CA ARG A 513 30.37 29.76 41.79
C ARG A 513 31.00 29.74 43.18
N GLU A 514 30.17 29.74 44.23
CA GLU A 514 30.63 29.67 45.62
C GLU A 514 31.35 28.34 45.90
N VAL A 515 30.77 27.21 45.49
CA VAL A 515 31.37 25.87 45.67
C VAL A 515 32.72 25.77 44.97
N ILE A 516 32.80 26.19 43.71
CA ILE A 516 34.04 26.16 42.93
C ILE A 516 35.09 27.09 43.56
N GLY A 517 34.69 28.28 44.01
CA GLY A 517 35.57 29.22 44.71
C GLY A 517 36.15 28.64 46.00
N ASN A 518 35.29 28.14 46.89
CA ASN A 518 35.68 27.55 48.17
C ASN A 518 36.62 26.36 47.98
N LEU A 519 36.30 25.44 47.07
CA LEU A 519 37.16 24.29 46.79
C LEU A 519 38.48 24.66 46.13
N THR A 520 38.52 25.69 45.29
CA THR A 520 39.78 26.16 44.69
C THR A 520 40.72 26.65 45.78
N VAL A 521 40.21 27.37 46.78
CA VAL A 521 41.01 27.78 47.96
C VAL A 521 41.53 26.56 48.73
N ILE A 522 40.67 25.57 48.98
CA ILE A 522 41.03 24.33 49.69
C ILE A 522 42.10 23.53 48.94
N GLU A 523 41.88 23.21 47.66
CA GLU A 523 42.81 22.40 46.88
C GLU A 523 44.15 23.13 46.66
N THR A 524 44.14 24.46 46.53
CA THR A 524 45.38 25.25 46.46
C THR A 524 46.17 25.19 47.77
N ALA A 525 45.50 25.30 48.92
CA ALA A 525 46.15 25.22 50.22
C ALA A 525 46.67 23.80 50.50
N LEU A 526 45.91 22.77 50.13
CA LEU A 526 46.34 21.36 50.19
C LEU A 526 47.58 21.12 49.33
N GLY A 527 47.61 21.65 48.10
CA GLY A 527 48.79 21.57 47.22
C GLY A 527 50.01 22.24 47.84
N LYS A 528 49.87 23.45 48.38
CA LYS A 528 50.95 24.16 49.08
C LYS A 528 51.45 23.40 50.31
N ALA A 529 50.55 22.88 51.13
CA ALA A 529 50.88 22.11 52.32
C ALA A 529 51.59 20.79 51.97
N ALA A 530 51.16 20.11 50.89
CA ALA A 530 51.82 18.92 50.39
C ALA A 530 53.28 19.23 49.97
N GLU A 531 53.53 20.33 49.28
CA GLU A 531 54.89 20.75 48.92
C GLU A 531 55.73 21.09 50.17
N PHE A 532 55.19 21.81 51.14
CA PHE A 532 55.88 22.05 52.41
C PHE A 532 56.22 20.73 53.14
N ALA A 533 55.29 19.77 53.16
CA ALA A 533 55.52 18.48 53.77
C ALA A 533 56.60 17.67 53.04
N ARG A 534 56.68 17.74 51.70
CA ARG A 534 57.76 17.11 50.91
C ARG A 534 59.13 17.70 51.20
N MET A 535 59.18 19.00 51.48
CA MET A 535 60.40 19.71 51.88
C MET A 535 60.76 19.55 53.36
N GLY A 536 60.07 18.65 54.09
CA GLY A 536 60.28 18.41 55.53
C GLY A 536 59.74 19.51 56.45
N GLN A 537 59.06 20.53 55.92
CA GLN A 537 58.52 21.66 56.67
C GLN A 537 57.12 21.35 57.21
N HIS A 538 57.02 20.33 58.07
CA HIS A 538 55.73 19.83 58.57
C HIS A 538 54.95 20.84 59.42
N TYR A 539 55.63 21.70 60.18
CA TYR A 539 55.00 22.76 60.96
C TYR A 539 54.30 23.81 60.07
N ALA A 540 54.97 24.25 58.99
CA ALA A 540 54.41 25.20 58.04
C ALA A 540 53.24 24.59 57.24
N ALA A 541 53.37 23.31 56.84
CA ALA A 541 52.29 22.56 56.20
C ALA A 541 51.05 22.47 57.09
N TRP A 542 51.23 22.17 58.39
CA TRP A 542 50.13 22.07 59.33
C TRP A 542 49.47 23.42 59.60
N GLU A 543 50.24 24.49 59.84
CA GLU A 543 49.66 25.81 60.08
C GLU A 543 48.85 26.32 58.89
N GLN A 544 49.35 26.10 57.67
CA GLN A 544 48.66 26.47 56.43
C GLN A 544 47.27 25.80 56.32
N LEU A 545 47.15 24.54 56.74
CA LEU A 545 45.87 23.81 56.72
C LEU A 545 45.00 24.10 57.94
N ALA A 546 45.60 24.31 59.12
CA ALA A 546 44.89 24.59 60.35
C ALA A 546 44.21 25.98 60.31
N GLU A 547 44.86 26.97 59.68
CA GLU A 547 44.26 28.29 59.40
C GLU A 547 43.00 28.12 58.54
N LEU A 548 43.08 27.25 57.53
CA LEU A 548 41.99 27.00 56.62
C LEU A 548 40.86 26.17 57.25
N ARG A 549 41.18 25.26 58.17
CA ARG A 549 40.21 24.44 58.91
C ARG A 549 39.22 25.26 59.71
N GLY A 550 39.62 26.43 60.20
CA GLY A 550 38.70 27.36 60.86
C GLY A 550 37.61 27.91 59.93
N ARG A 551 37.89 28.03 58.62
CA ARG A 551 36.92 28.49 57.61
C ARG A 551 36.13 27.35 56.99
N PHE A 552 36.71 26.16 56.90
CA PHE A 552 36.10 24.97 56.32
C PHE A 552 36.19 23.77 57.30
N PRO A 553 35.41 23.81 58.41
CA PRO A 553 35.50 22.81 59.47
C PRO A 553 35.01 21.42 59.03
N ASP A 554 34.10 21.35 58.06
CA ASP A 554 33.45 20.11 57.65
C ASP A 554 34.10 19.45 56.43
N ASP A 555 35.20 20.01 55.89
CA ASP A 555 35.85 19.42 54.72
C ASP A 555 36.61 18.13 55.08
N PRO A 556 36.25 16.97 54.50
CA PRO A 556 36.79 15.68 54.94
C PRO A 556 38.26 15.48 54.53
N LYS A 557 38.67 15.97 53.35
CA LYS A 557 40.04 15.82 52.86
C LYS A 557 41.00 16.71 53.64
N LEU A 558 40.61 17.96 53.92
CA LEU A 558 41.36 18.88 54.77
C LEU A 558 41.56 18.30 56.17
N GLY A 559 40.50 17.72 56.76
CA GLY A 559 40.58 17.04 58.05
C GLY A 559 41.57 15.88 58.03
N ARG A 560 41.47 15.00 57.03
CA ARG A 560 42.38 13.86 56.88
C ARG A 560 43.85 14.27 56.75
N GLU A 561 44.15 15.29 55.94
CA GLU A 561 45.53 15.76 55.77
C GLU A 561 46.09 16.39 57.05
N LEU A 562 45.25 17.10 57.82
CA LEU A 562 45.63 17.58 59.15
C LEU A 562 45.91 16.45 60.13
N GLU A 563 45.10 15.39 60.13
CA GLU A 563 45.31 14.19 60.95
C GLU A 563 46.63 13.48 60.60
N LEU A 564 46.97 13.38 59.31
CA LEU A 564 48.24 12.80 58.86
C LEU A 564 49.45 13.64 59.31
N LEU A 565 49.30 14.96 59.40
CA LEU A 565 50.34 15.86 59.89
C LEU A 565 50.44 15.88 61.43
N ALA A 566 49.34 15.61 62.14
CA ALA A 566 49.25 15.78 63.60
C ALA A 566 50.37 15.09 64.41
N PRO A 567 50.77 13.83 64.15
CA PRO A 567 51.87 13.20 64.88
C PRO A 567 53.22 13.92 64.70
N LYS A 568 53.43 14.55 63.54
CA LYS A 568 54.69 15.21 63.17
C LYS A 568 54.84 16.61 63.75
N VAL A 569 53.74 17.20 64.22
CA VAL A 569 53.71 18.57 64.78
C VAL A 569 53.18 18.60 66.22
N ALA A 570 53.14 17.44 66.88
CA ALA A 570 52.45 17.25 68.17
C ALA A 570 53.03 18.11 69.30
N ASP A 571 54.30 18.45 69.25
CA ASP A 571 54.97 19.36 70.20
C ASP A 571 54.50 20.81 70.03
N LEU A 572 54.37 21.28 68.79
CA LEU A 572 53.83 22.61 68.47
C LEU A 572 52.35 22.71 68.85
N THR A 573 51.53 21.73 68.45
CA THR A 573 50.07 21.76 68.71
C THR A 573 49.77 21.71 70.20
N LYS A 574 50.46 20.86 70.97
CA LYS A 574 50.33 20.84 72.44
C LYS A 574 50.68 22.17 73.09
N ALA A 575 51.72 22.86 72.60
CA ALA A 575 52.10 24.16 73.14
C ALA A 575 51.05 25.23 72.84
N LEU A 576 50.49 25.24 71.62
CA LEU A 576 49.42 26.14 71.21
C LEU A 576 48.10 25.87 71.96
N ASP A 577 47.72 24.60 72.14
CA ASP A 577 46.51 24.21 72.85
C ASP A 577 46.60 24.55 74.36
N ALA A 578 47.76 24.29 74.98
CA ALA A 578 48.00 24.70 76.36
C ALA A 578 47.92 26.23 76.53
N ALA A 579 48.44 26.99 75.57
CA ALA A 579 48.33 28.45 75.56
C ALA A 579 46.86 28.90 75.49
N ARG A 580 46.08 28.36 74.54
CA ARG A 580 44.65 28.68 74.36
C ARG A 580 43.81 28.31 75.57
N GLN A 581 44.01 27.13 76.15
CA GLN A 581 43.27 26.72 77.35
C GLN A 581 43.51 27.65 78.55
N LEU A 582 44.72 28.17 78.71
CA LEU A 582 45.05 29.11 79.79
C LEU A 582 44.51 30.52 79.52
N GLU A 583 44.41 30.90 78.25
CA GLU A 583 43.77 32.13 77.78
C GLU A 583 42.24 32.10 77.96
N GLU A 584 41.60 30.95 77.73
CA GLU A 584 40.14 30.77 77.80
C GLU A 584 39.59 30.41 79.20
N ARG A 585 40.46 30.03 80.14
CA ARG A 585 40.08 29.72 81.54
C ARG A 585 39.57 30.95 82.28
N MET A 586 38.72 30.73 83.28
CA MET A 586 38.24 31.76 84.20
C MET A 586 38.67 31.44 85.65
N PRO A 587 39.48 32.29 86.32
CA PRO A 587 40.06 33.53 85.82
C PRO A 587 41.16 33.29 84.77
N ARG A 588 41.27 34.20 83.80
CA ARG A 588 42.27 34.12 82.71
C ARG A 588 43.68 34.13 83.27
N GLN A 589 44.56 33.27 82.74
CA GLN A 589 45.95 33.18 83.15
C GLN A 589 46.89 33.73 82.08
N THR A 590 46.80 35.04 81.83
CA THR A 590 47.45 35.73 80.71
C THR A 590 48.98 35.53 80.68
N GLY A 591 49.67 35.59 81.82
CA GLY A 591 51.13 35.39 81.88
C GLY A 591 51.56 33.95 81.54
N SER A 592 50.81 32.96 82.05
CA SER A 592 51.04 31.54 81.74
C SER A 592 50.75 31.25 80.28
N ALA A 593 49.64 31.76 79.74
CA ALA A 593 49.29 31.63 78.32
C ALA A 593 50.38 32.25 77.42
N LEU A 594 50.90 33.43 77.77
CA LEU A 594 51.97 34.10 77.02
C LEU A 594 53.26 33.25 76.98
N SER A 595 53.65 32.63 78.11
CA SER A 595 54.81 31.75 78.15
C SER A 595 54.69 30.53 77.23
N TRP A 596 53.48 29.98 77.10
CA TRP A 596 53.20 28.84 76.21
C TRP A 596 53.19 29.26 74.74
N TYR A 597 52.68 30.45 74.40
CA TYR A 597 52.83 30.98 73.04
C TYR A 597 54.30 31.30 72.69
N LEU A 598 55.10 31.82 73.62
CA LEU A 598 56.54 32.00 73.42
C LEU A 598 57.27 30.66 73.20
N LYS A 599 56.85 29.62 73.92
CA LYS A 599 57.33 28.25 73.71
C LYS A 599 56.93 27.71 72.33
N ALA A 600 55.69 27.92 71.89
CA ALA A 600 55.27 27.58 70.53
C ALA A 600 56.11 28.32 69.47
N ARG A 601 56.42 29.60 69.69
CA ARG A 601 57.32 30.38 68.82
C ARG A 601 58.76 29.86 68.83
N SER A 602 59.23 29.26 69.92
CA SER A 602 60.55 28.62 69.92
C SER A 602 60.61 27.32 69.11
N ILE A 603 59.48 26.57 69.06
CA ILE A 603 59.34 25.33 68.28
C ILE A 603 59.22 25.66 66.79
N HIS A 604 58.40 26.66 66.44
CA HIS A 604 58.27 27.15 65.07
C HIS A 604 58.39 28.68 65.05
N PRO A 605 59.59 29.22 64.75
CA PRO A 605 59.85 30.67 64.78
C PRO A 605 58.97 31.51 63.86
N GLN A 606 58.49 30.92 62.76
CA GLN A 606 57.62 31.58 61.78
C GLN A 606 56.13 31.33 62.06
N SER A 607 55.79 30.75 63.22
CA SER A 607 54.41 30.44 63.59
C SER A 607 53.54 31.68 63.63
N LYS A 608 52.49 31.68 62.79
CA LYS A 608 51.49 32.75 62.80
C LYS A 608 50.64 32.67 64.06
N PHE A 609 50.19 31.47 64.44
CA PHE A 609 49.34 31.28 65.62
C PHE A 609 50.02 31.70 66.91
N ALA A 610 51.31 31.37 67.08
CA ALA A 610 52.07 31.81 68.25
C ALA A 610 52.25 33.33 68.26
N SER A 611 52.52 33.93 67.09
CA SER A 611 52.72 35.38 66.95
C SER A 611 51.44 36.16 67.25
N GLU A 612 50.30 35.74 66.70
CA GLU A 612 48.99 36.34 66.96
C GLU A 612 48.56 36.21 68.42
N GLY A 613 48.78 35.03 69.03
CA GLY A 613 48.51 34.80 70.45
C GLY A 613 49.36 35.70 71.35
N ILE A 614 50.66 35.83 71.07
CA ILE A 614 51.56 36.75 71.78
C ILE A 614 51.06 38.19 71.65
N GLN A 615 50.78 38.65 70.43
CA GLN A 615 50.33 40.04 70.20
C GLN A 615 49.03 40.35 70.94
N ARG A 616 48.06 39.42 70.93
CA ARG A 616 46.78 39.59 71.62
C ARG A 616 46.96 39.73 73.13
N LEU A 617 47.71 38.83 73.76
CA LEU A 617 47.93 38.88 75.20
C LEU A 617 48.79 40.08 75.62
N VAL A 618 49.78 40.45 74.83
CA VAL A 618 50.60 41.65 75.08
C VAL A 618 49.76 42.92 74.99
N GLY A 619 48.84 43.00 74.03
CA GLY A 619 47.90 44.11 73.88
C GLY A 619 46.86 44.21 75.01
N GLU A 620 46.53 43.11 75.68
CA GLU A 620 45.68 43.14 76.89
C GLU A 620 46.48 43.51 78.16
N ILE A 621 47.77 43.16 78.23
CA ILE A 621 48.64 43.45 79.39
C ILE A 621 49.10 44.92 79.40
N LEU A 622 49.28 45.51 78.23
CA LEU A 622 49.71 46.91 78.08
C LEU A 622 48.48 47.79 77.80
N PRO A 623 48.19 48.85 78.58
CA PRO A 623 47.08 49.74 78.29
C PRO A 623 47.27 50.39 76.91
N ALA A 624 46.19 50.49 76.12
CA ALA A 624 46.22 51.21 74.84
C ALA A 624 46.73 52.64 75.10
N ALA A 625 47.79 53.04 74.41
CA ALA A 625 48.23 54.44 74.41
C ALA A 625 47.11 55.32 73.81
N PRO A 626 46.87 56.52 74.34
CA PRO A 626 45.84 57.44 73.83
C PRO A 626 46.03 57.83 72.36
#